data_AF-A0A1S2PDA9-F1
#
_entry.id   AF-A0A1S2PDA9-F1
#
_cell.length_a   1.000
_cell.length_b   1.000
_cell.length_c   1.000
_cell.angle_alpha   90.00
_cell.angle_beta   90.00
_cell.angle_gamma   90.00
#
_symmetry.space_group_name_H-M   'P 1'
#
loop_
_entity.id
_entity.type
_entity.pdbx_description
1 polymer ?
#
loop_
_entity_poly.entity_id
_entity_poly.type
_entity_poly.pdbx_seq_one_letter_code
_entity_poly.pdbx_strand_id
1 'polypeptide(L)'
;MKEDNDVRRIFLLNPDQRLVREAAEAGVQVRSARADTRDEPALRALLAEAADAGLFVNSARSLALLADQDAVQRLVRDNRLSPGGGRVPPGALGLTVETLSVHGMHQSVGITARMPYGLLHPAPLTEDTAAEVRAVVTALLDLTGYQYGPAHTSVALTPRGPVITGCRACLARDPVPELLKAAGGCDLAAGAVDVLCGRLVDAVRPGRFAAAAVLNPPWRLESAEVGVLPHVRHVSPPDALAPGHFVVHADSPEVAARRVTSLKALVTGDAG
;
A
#
# COMPACT_ATOMS: atom_id res chain seq x y z
N MET A 1 -9.54 32.89 -27.23
CA MET A 1 -9.17 31.48 -27.04
C MET A 1 -8.38 31.42 -25.74
N LYS A 2 -9.04 31.16 -24.61
CA LYS A 2 -8.33 30.96 -23.33
C LYS A 2 -7.74 29.56 -23.43
N GLU A 3 -6.43 29.46 -23.63
CA GLU A 3 -5.71 28.24 -23.31
C GLU A 3 -5.93 28.00 -21.82
N ASP A 4 -6.84 27.09 -21.50
CA ASP A 4 -7.03 26.58 -20.16
C ASP A 4 -5.82 25.72 -19.86
N ASN A 5 -4.72 26.39 -19.49
CA ASN A 5 -3.50 25.76 -19.03
C ASN A 5 -3.80 25.23 -17.63
N ASP A 6 -4.58 24.15 -17.55
CA ASP A 6 -5.00 23.51 -16.32
C ASP A 6 -3.80 22.78 -15.72
N VAL A 7 -2.91 23.58 -15.13
CA VAL A 7 -1.71 23.10 -14.47
C VAL A 7 -2.14 22.32 -13.25
N ARG A 8 -2.04 20.99 -13.34
CA ARG A 8 -2.31 20.07 -12.24
C ARG A 8 -1.32 20.29 -11.11
N ARG A 9 -1.84 20.43 -9.89
CA ARG A 9 -1.05 20.63 -8.67
C ARG A 9 -1.51 19.66 -7.60
N ILE A 10 -0.55 19.11 -6.84
CA ILE A 10 -0.84 18.25 -5.69
C ILE A 10 -0.08 18.71 -4.45
N PHE A 11 -0.55 18.26 -3.29
CA PHE A 11 0.14 18.40 -2.02
C PHE A 11 0.66 17.06 -1.53
N LEU A 12 1.96 16.99 -1.17
CA LEU A 12 2.56 15.81 -0.55
C LEU A 12 3.10 16.12 0.85
N LEU A 13 2.47 15.52 1.87
CA LEU A 13 3.00 15.50 3.23
C LEU A 13 4.03 14.38 3.37
N ASN A 14 5.22 14.68 3.87
CA ASN A 14 6.31 13.72 4.05
C ASN A 14 6.56 12.91 2.76
N PRO A 15 6.93 13.58 1.65
CA PRO A 15 6.85 13.02 0.30
C PRO A 15 7.65 11.73 0.15
N ASP A 16 6.98 10.70 -0.37
CA ASP A 16 7.61 9.48 -0.89
C ASP A 16 8.23 9.79 -2.26
N GLN A 17 9.48 9.36 -2.48
CA GLN A 17 10.19 9.65 -3.72
C GLN A 17 9.51 9.08 -4.97
N ARG A 18 8.77 7.98 -4.84
CA ARG A 18 8.00 7.38 -5.94
C ARG A 18 6.89 8.33 -6.40
N LEU A 19 6.17 8.95 -5.46
CA LEU A 19 5.13 9.93 -5.76
C LEU A 19 5.71 11.20 -6.41
N VAL A 20 6.89 11.65 -5.96
CA VAL A 20 7.56 12.81 -6.55
C VAL A 20 7.98 12.52 -8.00
N ARG A 21 8.59 11.36 -8.25
CA ARG A 21 8.98 10.92 -9.60
C ARG A 21 7.75 10.84 -10.49
N GLU A 22 6.71 10.15 -10.04
CA GLU A 22 5.50 9.94 -10.82
C GLU A 22 4.78 11.26 -11.14
N ALA A 23 4.69 12.18 -10.17
CA ALA A 23 4.14 13.50 -10.42
C ALA A 23 4.94 14.27 -11.47
N ALA A 24 6.28 14.17 -11.45
CA ALA A 24 7.14 14.78 -12.46
C ALA A 24 6.93 14.18 -13.86
N GLU A 25 6.82 12.85 -13.96
CA GLU A 25 6.54 12.13 -15.21
C GLU A 25 5.16 12.49 -15.78
N ALA A 26 4.17 12.71 -14.89
CA ALA A 26 2.82 13.14 -15.26
C ALA A 26 2.67 14.66 -15.50
N GLY A 27 3.75 15.44 -15.41
CA GLY A 27 3.69 16.91 -15.57
C GLY A 27 2.91 17.64 -14.46
N VAL A 28 2.78 17.03 -13.29
CA VAL A 28 2.05 17.55 -12.13
C VAL A 28 3.00 18.33 -11.23
N GLN A 29 2.63 19.56 -10.89
CA GLN A 29 3.40 20.38 -9.95
C GLN A 29 3.18 19.91 -8.51
N VAL A 30 4.28 19.69 -7.79
CA VAL A 30 4.24 19.23 -6.40
C VAL A 30 4.53 20.39 -5.45
N ARG A 31 3.59 20.67 -4.54
CA ARG A 31 3.92 21.36 -3.28
C ARG A 31 4.07 20.29 -2.21
N SER A 32 5.11 20.38 -1.39
CA SER A 32 5.38 19.38 -0.36
C SER A 32 5.88 20.01 0.92
N ALA A 33 5.61 19.36 2.03
CA ALA A 33 6.16 19.75 3.32
C ALA A 33 6.49 18.52 4.15
N ARG A 34 7.38 18.69 5.14
CA ARG A 34 7.70 17.66 6.13
C ARG A 34 7.21 18.11 7.49
N ALA A 35 6.52 17.23 8.20
CA ALA A 35 6.03 17.49 9.55
C ALA A 35 5.86 16.16 10.30
N ASP A 36 5.92 16.22 11.63
CA ASP A 36 5.48 15.09 12.45
C ASP A 36 3.97 14.92 12.29
N THR A 37 3.56 13.77 11.78
CA THR A 37 2.13 13.48 11.56
C THR A 37 1.35 13.35 12.87
N ARG A 38 2.02 13.20 14.02
CA ARG A 38 1.35 13.14 15.33
C ARG A 38 1.06 14.50 15.94
N ASP A 39 1.72 15.56 15.46
CA ASP A 39 1.51 16.92 15.91
C ASP A 39 0.34 17.55 15.14
N GLU A 40 -0.89 17.30 15.61
CA GLU A 40 -2.10 17.81 14.96
C GLU A 40 -2.13 19.36 14.83
N PRO A 41 -1.78 20.15 15.87
CA PRO A 41 -1.67 21.61 15.73
C PRO A 41 -0.71 22.05 14.63
N ALA A 42 0.49 21.44 14.53
CA ALA A 42 1.45 21.79 13.49
C ALA A 42 0.93 21.43 12.08
N LEU A 43 0.31 20.26 11.94
CA LEU A 43 -0.32 19.85 10.68
C LEU A 43 -1.42 20.82 10.24
N ARG A 44 -2.22 21.33 11.17
CA ARG A 44 -3.38 22.17 10.87
C ARG A 44 -3.01 23.43 10.09
N ALA A 45 -1.96 24.13 10.49
CA ALA A 45 -1.52 25.35 9.81
C ALA A 45 -1.03 25.07 8.37
N LEU A 46 -0.20 24.04 8.22
CA LEU A 46 0.36 23.62 6.94
C LEU A 46 -0.71 23.14 5.96
N LEU A 47 -1.69 22.37 6.44
CA LEU A 47 -2.78 21.86 5.60
C LEU A 47 -3.78 22.96 5.24
N ALA A 48 -4.00 23.94 6.12
CA ALA A 48 -4.82 25.11 5.80
C ALA A 48 -4.23 25.92 4.64
N GLU A 49 -2.91 26.19 4.65
CA GLU A 49 -2.24 26.88 3.55
C GLU A 49 -2.35 26.11 2.21
N ALA A 50 -2.20 24.78 2.26
CA ALA A 50 -2.36 23.94 1.08
C ALA A 50 -3.80 23.96 0.55
N ALA A 51 -4.79 23.89 1.44
CA ALA A 51 -6.21 23.98 1.09
C ALA A 51 -6.59 25.35 0.51
N ASP A 52 -6.09 26.45 1.09
CA ASP A 52 -6.30 27.82 0.59
C ASP A 52 -5.70 28.02 -0.81
N ALA A 53 -4.67 27.24 -1.16
CA ALA A 53 -4.10 27.17 -2.50
C ALA A 53 -4.88 26.26 -3.48
N GLY A 54 -6.04 25.74 -3.07
CA GLY A 54 -6.90 24.88 -3.87
C GLY A 54 -6.42 23.43 -4.00
N LEU A 55 -5.51 22.98 -3.12
CA LEU A 55 -5.00 21.61 -3.18
C LEU A 55 -5.89 20.65 -2.39
N PHE A 56 -6.05 19.44 -2.91
CA PHE A 56 -6.76 18.37 -2.22
C PHE A 56 -5.92 17.84 -1.05
N VAL A 57 -6.39 18.09 0.17
CA VAL A 57 -5.73 17.67 1.41
C VAL A 57 -6.71 17.04 2.39
N ASN A 58 -6.21 16.15 3.24
CA ASN A 58 -6.97 15.59 4.36
C ASN A 58 -6.95 16.55 5.55
N SER A 59 -7.88 16.37 6.48
CA SER A 59 -7.84 17.10 7.74
C SER A 59 -6.64 16.69 8.61
N ALA A 60 -6.08 17.63 9.38
CA ALA A 60 -5.01 17.35 10.34
C ALA A 60 -5.39 16.22 11.31
N ARG A 61 -6.63 16.24 11.81
CA ARG A 61 -7.18 15.23 12.70
C ARG A 61 -7.17 13.83 12.08
N SER A 62 -7.58 13.70 10.81
CA SER A 62 -7.57 12.41 10.10
C SER A 62 -6.15 11.85 10.00
N LEU A 63 -5.20 12.68 9.58
CA LEU A 63 -3.79 12.27 9.44
C LEU A 63 -3.13 11.93 10.78
N ALA A 64 -3.40 12.72 11.82
CA ALA A 64 -2.89 12.46 13.17
C ALA A 64 -3.46 11.18 13.77
N LEU A 65 -4.76 10.93 13.57
CA LEU A 65 -5.38 9.68 14.01
C LEU A 65 -4.77 8.48 13.31
N LEU A 66 -4.56 8.54 11.99
CA LEU A 66 -3.93 7.46 11.21
C LEU A 66 -2.42 7.32 11.45
N ALA A 67 -1.77 8.28 12.11
CA ALA A 67 -0.37 8.19 12.53
C ALA A 67 -0.18 7.52 13.90
N ASP A 68 -1.25 7.41 14.69
CA ASP A 68 -1.28 6.75 16.00
C ASP A 68 -1.99 5.40 15.90
N GLN A 69 -1.21 4.31 15.95
CA GLN A 69 -1.74 2.95 15.89
C GLN A 69 -2.69 2.66 17.06
N ASP A 70 -2.44 3.20 18.25
CA ASP A 70 -3.33 3.00 19.40
C ASP A 70 -4.64 3.75 19.21
N ALA A 71 -4.61 4.93 18.59
CA ALA A 71 -5.83 5.66 18.22
C ALA A 71 -6.66 4.89 17.20
N VAL A 72 -6.03 4.30 16.17
CA VAL A 72 -6.72 3.42 15.22
C VAL A 72 -7.34 2.22 15.94
N GLN A 73 -6.59 1.56 16.83
CA GLN A 73 -7.10 0.41 17.59
C GLN A 73 -8.27 0.77 18.52
N ARG A 74 -8.24 1.95 19.15
CA ARG A 74 -9.37 2.47 19.92
C ARG A 74 -10.59 2.69 19.02
N LEU A 75 -10.42 3.37 17.88
CA LEU A 75 -11.50 3.64 16.93
C LEU A 75 -12.16 2.36 16.41
N VAL A 76 -11.37 1.36 16.04
CA VAL A 76 -11.84 0.04 15.59
C VAL A 76 -12.68 -0.66 16.65
N ARG A 77 -12.23 -0.60 17.92
CA ARG A 77 -12.92 -1.21 19.06
C ARG A 77 -14.23 -0.52 19.36
N ASP A 78 -14.22 0.81 19.48
CA ASP A 78 -15.36 1.62 19.91
C ASP A 78 -16.50 1.56 18.88
N ASN A 79 -16.15 1.40 17.59
CA ASN A 79 -17.12 1.29 16.49
C ASN A 79 -17.40 -0.16 16.06
N ARG A 80 -16.83 -1.17 16.75
CA ARG A 80 -17.03 -2.60 16.47
C ARG A 80 -16.77 -2.97 15.01
N LEU A 81 -15.76 -2.37 14.39
CA LEU A 81 -15.41 -2.60 12.97
C LEU A 81 -14.91 -4.02 12.68
N SER A 82 -14.55 -4.78 13.72
CA SER A 82 -14.07 -6.16 13.60
C SER A 82 -15.09 -7.12 14.17
N PRO A 83 -15.83 -7.86 13.31
CA PRO A 83 -16.81 -8.85 13.73
C PRO A 83 -16.13 -9.88 14.64
N GLY A 84 -16.67 -10.08 15.85
CA GLY A 84 -16.11 -11.01 16.84
C GLY A 84 -15.08 -10.45 17.82
N GLY A 85 -14.66 -9.19 17.72
CA GLY A 85 -13.81 -8.53 18.72
C GLY A 85 -12.29 -8.67 18.47
N GLY A 86 -11.55 -7.64 18.87
CA GLY A 86 -10.17 -7.35 18.40
C GLY A 86 -9.03 -8.26 18.87
N ARG A 87 -9.29 -9.49 19.32
CA ARG A 87 -8.20 -10.42 19.67
C ARG A 87 -7.78 -11.22 18.44
N VAL A 88 -6.58 -10.93 17.94
CA VAL A 88 -5.95 -11.69 16.86
C VAL A 88 -5.38 -13.01 17.42
N PRO A 89 -5.85 -14.18 16.98
CA PRO A 89 -5.28 -15.45 17.41
C PRO A 89 -3.88 -15.65 16.79
N PRO A 90 -2.98 -16.39 17.47
CA PRO A 90 -1.73 -16.82 16.86
C PRO A 90 -1.99 -17.56 15.54
N GLY A 91 -1.21 -17.26 14.51
CA GLY A 91 -1.35 -17.89 13.19
C GLY A 91 -2.48 -17.34 12.31
N ALA A 92 -3.20 -16.30 12.73
CA ALA A 92 -4.13 -15.59 11.84
C ALA A 92 -3.41 -15.10 10.57
N LEU A 93 -4.07 -15.21 9.42
CA LEU A 93 -3.49 -14.77 8.16
C LEU A 93 -3.38 -13.24 8.15
N GLY A 94 -2.15 -12.74 8.09
CA GLY A 94 -1.88 -11.31 7.95
C GLY A 94 -2.15 -10.87 6.52
N LEU A 95 -2.90 -9.79 6.37
CA LEU A 95 -3.24 -9.14 5.11
C LEU A 95 -2.82 -7.67 5.16
N THR A 96 -2.47 -7.11 4.02
CA THR A 96 -2.47 -5.66 3.81
C THR A 96 -3.45 -5.31 2.70
N VAL A 97 -4.11 -4.16 2.86
CA VAL A 97 -5.06 -3.62 1.90
C VAL A 97 -4.57 -2.26 1.50
N GLU A 98 -4.31 -2.09 0.21
CA GLU A 98 -3.96 -0.80 -0.37
C GLU A 98 -5.24 -0.15 -0.91
N THR A 99 -5.42 1.11 -0.55
CA THR A 99 -6.57 1.92 -0.96
C THR A 99 -6.11 3.23 -1.55
N LEU A 100 -6.85 3.71 -2.56
CA LEU A 100 -6.70 5.03 -3.14
C LEU A 100 -8.02 5.77 -2.95
N SER A 101 -7.95 6.98 -2.39
CA SER A 101 -9.13 7.73 -1.97
C SER A 101 -9.21 9.06 -2.70
N VAL A 102 -10.40 9.43 -3.17
CA VAL A 102 -10.68 10.77 -3.70
C VAL A 102 -12.06 11.20 -3.28
N HIS A 103 -12.20 12.40 -2.71
CA HIS A 103 -13.49 12.90 -2.17
C HIS A 103 -14.19 11.91 -1.23
N GLY A 104 -13.41 11.16 -0.44
CA GLY A 104 -13.94 10.14 0.49
C GLY A 104 -14.42 8.86 -0.20
N MET A 105 -14.31 8.74 -1.52
CA MET A 105 -14.54 7.49 -2.23
C MET A 105 -13.28 6.63 -2.13
N HIS A 106 -13.36 5.55 -1.36
CA HIS A 106 -12.23 4.65 -1.09
C HIS A 106 -12.23 3.44 -2.03
N GLN A 107 -11.28 3.39 -2.97
CA GLN A 107 -11.10 2.25 -3.86
C GLN A 107 -9.98 1.34 -3.33
N SER A 108 -10.31 0.08 -3.00
CA SER A 108 -9.29 -0.94 -2.76
C SER A 108 -8.64 -1.33 -4.08
N VAL A 109 -7.33 -1.20 -4.17
CA VAL A 109 -6.53 -1.51 -5.37
C VAL A 109 -5.74 -2.80 -5.24
N GLY A 110 -5.62 -3.34 -4.01
CA GLY A 110 -5.06 -4.65 -3.81
C GLY A 110 -5.20 -5.17 -2.39
N ILE A 111 -5.33 -6.49 -2.25
CA ILE A 111 -5.21 -7.21 -0.99
C ILE A 111 -4.01 -8.16 -1.13
N THR A 112 -3.04 -8.04 -0.23
CA THR A 112 -1.80 -8.83 -0.24
C THR A 112 -1.73 -9.67 1.03
N ALA A 113 -1.46 -10.96 0.88
CA ALA A 113 -1.32 -11.89 2.00
C ALA A 113 0.15 -12.05 2.43
N ARG A 114 0.36 -12.14 3.74
CA ARG A 114 1.62 -12.56 4.34
C ARG A 114 1.64 -14.08 4.47
N MET A 115 2.45 -14.71 3.62
CA MET A 115 2.62 -16.15 3.52
C MET A 115 3.94 -16.59 4.19
N PRO A 116 4.09 -17.87 4.59
CA PRO A 116 5.35 -18.38 5.13
C PRO A 116 6.56 -18.16 4.21
N TYR A 117 6.34 -18.19 2.90
CA TYR A 117 7.38 -17.98 1.90
C TYR A 117 7.59 -16.50 1.52
N GLY A 118 6.76 -15.56 1.97
CA GLY A 118 6.87 -14.15 1.58
C GLY A 118 5.53 -13.45 1.50
N LEU A 119 5.37 -12.56 0.53
CA LEU A 119 4.09 -11.90 0.23
C LEU A 119 3.47 -12.51 -1.03
N LEU A 120 2.14 -12.57 -1.08
CA LEU A 120 1.38 -13.04 -2.22
C LEU A 120 0.24 -12.06 -2.55
N HIS A 121 0.15 -11.65 -3.81
CA HIS A 121 -0.91 -10.79 -4.32
C HIS A 121 -1.48 -11.36 -5.64
N PRO A 122 -2.81 -11.39 -5.85
CA PRO A 122 -3.83 -11.16 -4.84
C PRO A 122 -3.75 -12.19 -3.70
N ALA A 123 -4.23 -11.79 -2.53
CA ALA A 123 -4.44 -12.73 -1.42
C ALA A 123 -5.39 -13.86 -1.89
N PRO A 124 -5.11 -15.14 -1.58
CA PRO A 124 -5.90 -16.28 -2.04
C PRO A 124 -7.17 -16.43 -1.20
N LEU A 125 -8.09 -15.49 -1.35
CA LEU A 125 -9.34 -15.38 -0.61
C LEU A 125 -10.52 -15.73 -1.52
N THR A 126 -11.64 -16.16 -0.92
CA THR A 126 -12.93 -16.14 -1.62
C THR A 126 -13.37 -14.71 -1.86
N GLU A 127 -14.24 -14.49 -2.84
CA GLU A 127 -14.75 -13.15 -3.15
C GLU A 127 -15.51 -12.55 -1.96
N ASP A 128 -16.29 -13.36 -1.24
CA ASP A 128 -17.03 -12.93 -0.04
C ASP A 128 -16.07 -12.44 1.05
N THR A 129 -15.02 -13.20 1.35
CA THR A 129 -14.01 -12.78 2.34
C THR A 129 -13.25 -11.54 1.89
N ALA A 130 -12.91 -11.43 0.61
CA ALA A 130 -12.28 -10.23 0.08
C ALA A 130 -13.21 -9.00 0.17
N ALA A 131 -14.52 -9.18 -0.06
CA ALA A 131 -15.52 -8.13 0.09
C ALA A 131 -15.66 -7.68 1.54
N GLU A 132 -15.72 -8.61 2.50
CA GLU A 132 -15.74 -8.28 3.94
C GLU A 132 -14.49 -7.48 4.36
N VAL A 133 -13.30 -7.89 3.90
CA VAL A 133 -12.04 -7.17 4.17
C VAL A 133 -12.11 -5.75 3.60
N ARG A 134 -12.57 -5.57 2.36
CA ARG A 134 -12.71 -4.23 1.76
C ARG A 134 -13.72 -3.38 2.51
N ALA A 135 -14.83 -3.96 2.94
CA ALA A 135 -15.89 -3.25 3.66
C ALA A 135 -15.38 -2.71 5.00
N VAL A 136 -14.68 -3.51 5.81
CA VAL A 136 -14.17 -3.03 7.11
C VAL A 136 -13.09 -1.96 6.95
N VAL A 137 -12.24 -2.08 5.92
CA VAL A 137 -11.21 -1.07 5.63
C VAL A 137 -11.83 0.24 5.18
N THR A 138 -12.82 0.18 4.29
CA THR A 138 -13.56 1.36 3.81
C THR A 138 -14.26 2.07 4.98
N ALA A 139 -14.96 1.30 5.83
CA ALA A 139 -15.63 1.84 7.01
C ALA A 139 -14.67 2.51 8.00
N LEU A 140 -13.43 2.00 8.14
CA LEU A 140 -12.41 2.69 8.93
C LEU A 140 -12.08 4.05 8.33
N LEU A 141 -11.79 4.12 7.03
CA LEU A 141 -11.40 5.36 6.36
C LEU A 141 -12.52 6.40 6.43
N ASP A 142 -13.77 5.98 6.23
CA ASP A 142 -14.96 6.83 6.42
C ASP A 142 -15.02 7.43 7.83
N LEU A 143 -14.83 6.61 8.87
CA LEU A 143 -14.84 7.06 10.27
C LEU A 143 -13.72 8.05 10.60
N THR A 144 -12.57 7.93 9.92
CA THR A 144 -11.47 8.89 10.09
C THR A 144 -11.69 10.19 9.33
N GLY A 145 -12.69 10.26 8.45
CA GLY A 145 -12.89 11.37 7.52
C GLY A 145 -11.72 11.50 6.53
N TYR A 146 -11.09 10.40 6.15
CA TYR A 146 -10.05 10.39 5.13
C TYR A 146 -10.69 10.69 3.76
N GLN A 147 -10.02 11.46 2.92
CA GLN A 147 -10.60 12.01 1.69
C GLN A 147 -9.74 11.78 0.46
N TYR A 148 -8.42 11.95 0.58
CA TYR A 148 -7.52 12.00 -0.58
C TYR A 148 -6.24 11.19 -0.37
N GLY A 149 -5.81 10.47 -1.40
CA GLY A 149 -4.50 9.82 -1.44
C GLY A 149 -4.49 8.34 -1.04
N PRO A 150 -3.29 7.76 -0.92
CA PRO A 150 -3.12 6.35 -0.61
C PRO A 150 -3.20 6.08 0.90
N ALA A 151 -3.83 4.97 1.26
CA ALA A 151 -3.75 4.41 2.61
C ALA A 151 -3.42 2.91 2.59
N HIS A 152 -2.58 2.54 3.55
CA HIS A 152 -2.09 1.18 3.79
C HIS A 152 -2.69 0.65 5.08
N THR A 153 -3.56 -0.37 4.98
CA THR A 153 -4.24 -0.96 6.13
C THR A 153 -3.79 -2.39 6.39
N SER A 154 -3.37 -2.68 7.61
CA SER A 154 -3.02 -4.03 8.06
C SER A 154 -4.23 -4.71 8.68
N VAL A 155 -4.54 -5.92 8.23
CA VAL A 155 -5.69 -6.71 8.68
C VAL A 155 -5.22 -8.11 9.07
N ALA A 156 -5.75 -8.67 10.14
CA ALA A 156 -5.63 -10.08 10.46
C ALA A 156 -6.95 -10.78 10.14
N LEU A 157 -6.93 -11.78 9.26
CA LEU A 157 -8.09 -12.60 8.98
C LEU A 157 -8.23 -13.70 10.03
N THR A 158 -9.35 -13.69 10.76
CA THR A 158 -9.63 -14.63 11.84
C THR A 158 -10.85 -15.49 11.50
N PRO A 159 -11.09 -16.62 12.21
CA PRO A 159 -12.31 -17.41 12.03
C PRO A 159 -13.63 -16.64 12.30
N ARG A 160 -13.56 -15.48 12.96
CA ARG A 160 -14.72 -14.64 13.27
C ARG A 160 -14.87 -13.45 12.33
N GLY A 161 -13.98 -13.32 11.34
CA GLY A 161 -13.94 -12.21 10.40
C GLY A 161 -12.63 -11.41 10.44
N PRO A 162 -12.50 -10.39 9.59
CA PRO A 162 -11.31 -9.54 9.51
C PRO A 162 -11.20 -8.61 10.72
N VAL A 163 -9.98 -8.50 11.25
CA VAL A 163 -9.63 -7.60 12.37
C VAL A 163 -8.60 -6.59 11.89
N ILE A 164 -8.92 -5.30 11.96
CA ILE A 164 -7.95 -4.26 11.59
C ILE A 164 -6.91 -4.13 12.69
N THR A 165 -5.63 -4.25 12.32
CA THR A 165 -4.47 -4.19 13.23
C THR A 165 -3.71 -2.86 13.14
N GLY A 166 -3.93 -2.09 12.08
CA GLY A 166 -3.40 -0.74 11.93
C GLY A 166 -3.74 -0.15 10.56
N CYS A 167 -3.63 1.16 10.43
CA CYS A 167 -3.81 1.87 9.16
C CYS A 167 -2.87 3.08 9.14
N ARG A 168 -2.34 3.44 7.98
CA ARG A 168 -1.53 4.65 7.76
C ARG A 168 -1.94 5.32 6.46
N ALA A 169 -2.04 6.64 6.47
CA ALA A 169 -2.26 7.48 5.29
C ALA A 169 -0.95 7.66 4.50
N CYS A 170 -0.45 6.58 3.90
CA CYS A 170 0.75 6.59 3.07
C CYS A 170 0.70 5.51 1.99
N LEU A 171 1.60 5.66 1.01
CA LEU A 171 1.91 4.60 0.06
C LEU A 171 2.46 3.37 0.81
N ALA A 172 2.12 2.17 0.35
CA ALA A 172 2.78 0.96 0.84
C ALA A 172 4.28 0.99 0.57
N ARG A 173 5.02 0.35 1.47
CA ARG A 173 6.46 0.12 1.29
C ARG A 173 6.70 -1.08 0.38
N ASP A 174 7.89 -1.13 -0.18
CA ASP A 174 8.31 -2.27 -0.99
C ASP A 174 8.25 -3.57 -0.19
N PRO A 175 7.91 -4.70 -0.83
CA PRO A 175 7.73 -4.88 -2.29
C PRO A 175 6.27 -4.72 -2.78
N VAL A 176 5.38 -4.12 -1.98
CA VAL A 176 3.94 -4.14 -2.28
C VAL A 176 3.57 -3.41 -3.58
N PRO A 177 4.10 -2.21 -3.90
CA PRO A 177 3.78 -1.56 -5.18
C PRO A 177 4.18 -2.41 -6.40
N GLU A 178 5.36 -3.03 -6.37
CA GLU A 178 5.84 -3.91 -7.44
C GLU A 178 4.99 -5.19 -7.56
N LEU A 179 4.45 -5.71 -6.44
CA LEU A 179 3.50 -6.83 -6.45
C LEU A 179 2.20 -6.48 -7.18
N LEU A 180 1.62 -5.31 -6.88
CA LEU A 180 0.38 -4.83 -7.50
C LEU A 180 0.58 -4.62 -9.01
N LYS A 181 1.71 -4.01 -9.40
CA LYS A 181 2.09 -3.80 -10.80
C LYS A 181 2.28 -5.12 -11.53
N ALA A 182 2.97 -6.08 -10.91
CA ALA A 182 3.19 -7.41 -11.46
C ALA A 182 1.87 -8.19 -11.67
N ALA A 183 1.00 -8.26 -10.67
CA ALA A 183 -0.21 -9.10 -10.73
C ALA A 183 -1.29 -8.54 -11.67
N GLY A 184 -1.47 -7.22 -11.69
CA GLY A 184 -2.61 -6.58 -12.36
C GLY A 184 -2.28 -5.33 -13.16
N GLY A 185 -1.02 -4.92 -13.24
CA GLY A 185 -0.63 -3.66 -13.90
C GLY A 185 -1.02 -2.41 -13.10
N CYS A 186 -1.43 -2.56 -11.84
CA CYS A 186 -1.76 -1.41 -10.99
C CYS A 186 -0.46 -0.69 -10.57
N ASP A 187 -0.23 0.49 -11.13
CA ASP A 187 0.81 1.38 -10.64
C ASP A 187 0.28 2.21 -9.47
N LEU A 188 0.64 1.81 -8.26
CA LEU A 188 0.11 2.42 -7.04
C LEU A 188 0.54 3.88 -6.89
N ALA A 189 1.73 4.26 -7.37
CA ALA A 189 2.20 5.63 -7.30
C ALA A 189 1.45 6.51 -8.31
N ALA A 190 1.26 6.02 -9.54
CA ALA A 190 0.48 6.73 -10.57
C ALA A 190 -0.96 6.97 -10.11
N GLY A 191 -1.62 5.92 -9.62
CA GLY A 191 -2.97 6.03 -9.08
C GLY A 191 -3.05 6.98 -7.88
N ALA A 192 -2.03 7.00 -7.01
CA ALA A 192 -1.97 7.96 -5.91
C ALA A 192 -1.86 9.41 -6.38
N VAL A 193 -1.07 9.68 -7.42
CA VAL A 193 -1.00 11.01 -8.06
C VAL A 193 -2.34 11.39 -8.68
N ASP A 194 -3.03 10.44 -9.34
CA ASP A 194 -4.35 10.66 -9.93
C ASP A 194 -5.38 11.10 -8.88
N VAL A 195 -5.52 10.36 -7.78
CA VAL A 195 -6.48 10.71 -6.72
C VAL A 195 -6.13 12.01 -6.00
N LEU A 196 -4.83 12.33 -5.86
CA LEU A 196 -4.38 13.61 -5.31
C LEU A 196 -4.63 14.78 -6.28
N CYS A 197 -4.83 14.51 -7.57
CA CYS A 197 -5.33 15.48 -8.54
C CYS A 197 -6.87 15.52 -8.59
N GLY A 198 -7.59 14.81 -7.72
CA GLY A 198 -9.05 14.76 -7.75
C GLY A 198 -9.64 13.78 -8.79
N ARG A 199 -8.83 12.90 -9.39
CA ARG A 199 -9.34 11.90 -10.35
C ARG A 199 -9.71 10.60 -9.67
N LEU A 200 -10.81 10.00 -10.12
CA LEU A 200 -11.17 8.63 -9.75
C LEU A 200 -10.20 7.63 -10.38
N VAL A 201 -9.97 6.55 -9.66
CA VAL A 201 -9.19 5.40 -10.13
C VAL A 201 -10.09 4.19 -10.21
N ASP A 202 -9.97 3.45 -11.30
CA ASP A 202 -10.77 2.25 -11.51
C ASP A 202 -10.26 1.08 -10.66
N ALA A 203 -11.19 0.17 -10.33
CA ALA A 203 -10.84 -1.09 -9.69
C ALA A 203 -9.99 -1.94 -10.64
N VAL A 204 -8.75 -2.21 -10.26
CA VAL A 204 -7.88 -3.14 -11.01
C VAL A 204 -8.22 -4.57 -10.62
N ARG A 205 -8.47 -5.42 -11.62
CA ARG A 205 -8.61 -6.87 -11.43
C ARG A 205 -7.28 -7.55 -11.76
N PRO A 206 -6.59 -8.17 -10.78
CA PRO A 206 -5.36 -8.89 -11.05
C PRO A 206 -5.60 -10.03 -12.06
N GLY A 207 -4.75 -10.11 -13.09
CA GLY A 207 -4.85 -11.14 -14.12
C GLY A 207 -4.07 -12.42 -13.79
N ARG A 208 -3.25 -12.40 -12.74
CA ARG A 208 -2.39 -13.51 -12.28
C ARG A 208 -1.94 -13.27 -10.84
N PHE A 209 -1.25 -14.24 -10.25
CA PHE A 209 -0.55 -14.03 -8.98
C PHE A 209 0.84 -13.42 -9.18
N ALA A 210 1.27 -12.65 -8.20
CA ALA A 210 2.63 -12.21 -8.00
C ALA A 210 3.03 -12.51 -6.55
N ALA A 211 4.27 -12.93 -6.34
CA ALA A 211 4.81 -13.21 -5.03
C ALA A 211 6.17 -12.56 -4.84
N ALA A 212 6.45 -12.14 -3.61
CA ALA A 212 7.67 -11.44 -3.29
C ALA A 212 8.37 -12.01 -2.06
N ALA A 213 9.69 -12.00 -2.12
CA ALA A 213 10.57 -12.29 -1.00
C ALA A 213 11.21 -10.99 -0.54
N VAL A 214 11.31 -10.79 0.78
CA VAL A 214 12.21 -9.80 1.38
C VAL A 214 13.34 -10.57 2.04
N LEU A 215 14.58 -10.19 1.74
CA LEU A 215 15.79 -10.90 2.11
C LEU A 215 16.79 -9.92 2.73
N ASN A 216 17.31 -10.29 3.90
CA ASN A 216 18.48 -9.63 4.47
C ASN A 216 19.75 -10.21 3.83
N PRO A 217 20.89 -9.51 3.93
CA PRO A 217 22.18 -10.07 3.55
C PRO A 217 22.45 -11.43 4.25
N PRO A 218 23.22 -12.35 3.63
CA PRO A 218 23.95 -12.18 2.37
C PRO A 218 23.09 -12.34 1.11
N TRP A 219 23.34 -11.48 0.13
CA TRP A 219 22.77 -11.56 -1.21
C TRP A 219 23.92 -11.84 -2.19
N ARG A 220 23.95 -13.03 -2.77
CA ARG A 220 25.14 -13.56 -3.47
C ARG A 220 25.10 -13.42 -4.98
N LEU A 221 23.93 -13.20 -5.55
CA LEU A 221 23.78 -13.00 -7.00
C LEU A 221 23.70 -11.52 -7.34
N GLU A 222 24.28 -11.14 -8.47
CA GLU A 222 24.10 -9.79 -9.00
C GLU A 222 22.65 -9.57 -9.41
N SER A 223 22.12 -8.36 -9.23
CA SER A 223 20.72 -8.06 -9.57
C SER A 223 20.42 -8.30 -11.05
N ALA A 224 21.40 -8.06 -11.93
CA ALA A 224 21.27 -8.34 -13.36
C ALA A 224 21.07 -9.83 -13.65
N GLU A 225 21.75 -10.71 -12.91
CA GLU A 225 21.60 -12.17 -13.06
C GLU A 225 20.23 -12.64 -12.60
N VAL A 226 19.74 -12.10 -11.48
CA VAL A 226 18.41 -12.42 -10.96
C VAL A 226 17.31 -11.89 -11.89
N GLY A 227 17.49 -10.68 -12.41
CA GLY A 227 16.49 -9.98 -13.23
C GLY A 227 16.20 -10.65 -14.58
N VAL A 228 17.13 -11.44 -15.11
CA VAL A 228 16.93 -12.19 -16.36
C VAL A 228 16.29 -13.56 -16.16
N LEU A 229 16.12 -14.01 -14.91
CA LEU A 229 15.53 -15.32 -14.64
C LEU A 229 14.06 -15.36 -15.05
N PRO A 230 13.58 -16.52 -15.56
CA PRO A 230 12.18 -16.69 -15.90
C PRO A 230 11.25 -16.29 -14.76
N HIS A 231 10.19 -15.55 -15.11
CA HIS A 231 9.12 -15.10 -14.21
C HIS A 231 9.51 -14.04 -13.18
N VAL A 232 10.79 -13.67 -13.05
CA VAL A 232 11.19 -12.48 -12.28
C VAL A 232 10.71 -11.24 -13.01
N ARG A 233 10.20 -10.28 -12.23
CA ARG A 233 9.64 -9.02 -12.74
C ARG A 233 10.27 -7.80 -12.12
N HIS A 234 10.69 -7.95 -10.87
CA HIS A 234 11.39 -6.91 -10.16
C HIS A 234 12.46 -7.55 -9.29
N VAL A 235 13.59 -6.87 -9.19
CA VAL A 235 14.64 -7.19 -8.23
C VAL A 235 15.24 -5.89 -7.73
N SER A 236 15.37 -5.80 -6.42
CA SER A 236 16.05 -4.72 -5.73
C SER A 236 17.01 -5.36 -4.72
N PRO A 237 18.33 -5.25 -4.89
CA PRO A 237 19.29 -5.82 -3.95
C PRO A 237 19.22 -5.10 -2.60
N PRO A 238 19.69 -5.72 -1.51
CA PRO A 238 19.79 -5.04 -0.22
C PRO A 238 20.81 -3.91 -0.30
N ASP A 239 20.56 -2.85 0.45
CA ASP A 239 21.52 -1.78 0.70
C ASP A 239 21.72 -1.58 2.22
N ALA A 240 22.42 -0.53 2.61
CA ALA A 240 22.69 -0.25 4.02
C ALA A 240 21.43 0.10 4.85
N LEU A 241 20.35 0.51 4.20
CA LEU A 241 19.15 1.07 4.83
C LEU A 241 17.91 0.17 4.64
N ALA A 242 17.94 -0.76 3.70
CA ALA A 242 16.79 -1.59 3.34
C ALA A 242 17.19 -3.03 2.96
N PRO A 243 16.36 -4.02 3.33
CA PRO A 243 16.51 -5.38 2.84
C PRO A 243 16.24 -5.44 1.33
N GLY A 244 16.87 -6.42 0.68
CA GLY A 244 16.62 -6.70 -0.72
C GLY A 244 15.29 -7.39 -0.91
N HIS A 245 14.73 -7.30 -2.11
CA HIS A 245 13.53 -8.03 -2.47
C HIS A 245 13.50 -8.37 -3.95
N PHE A 246 12.69 -9.37 -4.28
CA PHE A 246 12.34 -9.68 -5.67
C PHE A 246 10.86 -9.99 -5.78
N VAL A 247 10.32 -9.81 -6.98
CA VAL A 247 8.93 -10.14 -7.33
C VAL A 247 8.91 -11.11 -8.51
N VAL A 248 8.11 -12.18 -8.38
CA VAL A 248 7.89 -13.18 -9.42
C VAL A 248 6.40 -13.26 -9.78
N HIS A 249 6.10 -13.55 -11.04
CA HIS A 249 4.74 -13.97 -11.45
C HIS A 249 4.49 -15.44 -11.13
N ALA A 250 3.23 -15.80 -10.91
CA ALA A 250 2.76 -17.16 -10.76
C ALA A 250 1.32 -17.32 -11.27
N ASP A 251 1.00 -18.54 -11.70
CA ASP A 251 -0.36 -18.89 -12.16
C ASP A 251 -1.21 -19.47 -11.01
N SER A 252 -0.57 -19.87 -9.91
CA SER A 252 -1.23 -20.31 -8.67
C SER A 252 -0.39 -19.99 -7.42
N PRO A 253 -1.00 -19.99 -6.21
CA PRO A 253 -0.28 -19.85 -4.95
C PRO A 253 0.81 -20.90 -4.72
N GLU A 254 0.61 -22.14 -5.17
CA GLU A 254 1.58 -23.23 -5.02
C GLU A 254 2.78 -23.02 -5.94
N VAL A 255 2.55 -22.53 -7.17
CA VAL A 255 3.63 -22.15 -8.10
C VAL A 255 4.42 -20.98 -7.53
N ALA A 256 3.74 -19.96 -6.98
CA ALA A 256 4.37 -18.84 -6.30
C ALA A 256 5.28 -19.31 -5.16
N ALA A 257 4.78 -20.18 -4.28
CA ALA A 257 5.54 -20.73 -3.17
C ALA A 257 6.82 -21.43 -3.64
N ARG A 258 6.71 -22.30 -4.66
CA ARG A 258 7.88 -23.00 -5.23
C ARG A 258 8.90 -22.02 -5.82
N ARG A 259 8.44 -21.09 -6.67
CA ARG A 259 9.32 -20.11 -7.34
C ARG A 259 10.05 -19.23 -6.33
N VAL A 260 9.34 -18.71 -5.33
CA VAL A 260 9.95 -17.88 -4.29
C VAL A 260 10.97 -18.70 -3.50
N THR A 261 10.63 -19.90 -3.03
CA THR A 261 11.57 -20.73 -2.26
C THR A 261 12.82 -21.08 -3.05
N SER A 262 12.68 -21.51 -4.31
CA SER A 262 13.83 -21.82 -5.17
C SER A 262 14.70 -20.59 -5.44
N LEU A 263 14.09 -19.45 -5.74
CA LEU A 263 14.84 -18.22 -6.02
C LEU A 263 15.52 -17.67 -4.78
N LYS A 264 14.90 -17.77 -3.59
CA LYS A 264 15.54 -17.42 -2.32
C LYS A 264 16.83 -18.21 -2.11
N ALA A 265 16.75 -19.55 -2.20
CA ALA A 265 17.91 -20.43 -2.07
C ALA A 265 19.03 -20.08 -3.06
N LEU A 266 18.66 -19.78 -4.31
CA LEU A 266 19.62 -19.36 -5.33
C LEU A 266 20.31 -18.02 -4.99
N VAL A 267 19.54 -17.03 -4.53
CA VAL A 267 20.04 -15.68 -4.21
C VAL A 267 20.88 -15.67 -2.93
N THR A 268 20.55 -16.45 -1.90
CA THR A 268 21.32 -16.52 -0.65
C THR A 268 22.51 -17.48 -0.75
N GLY A 269 22.51 -18.36 -1.75
CA GLY A 269 23.47 -19.46 -1.89
C GLY A 269 23.23 -20.60 -0.91
N ASP A 270 22.04 -20.66 -0.31
CA ASP A 270 21.61 -21.82 0.49
C ASP A 270 21.16 -22.92 -0.49
N ALA A 271 22.14 -23.67 -1.02
CA ALA A 271 21.83 -25.00 -1.51
C ALA A 271 21.41 -25.83 -0.28
N GLY A 272 20.21 -26.40 -0.32
CA GLY A 272 19.77 -27.36 0.70
C GLY A 272 20.73 -28.52 0.89
#